data_AF-A0A8B7DAL2-F1
#
_entry.id   AF-A0A8B7DAL2-F1
#
_cell.length_a   1.000
_cell.length_b   1.000
_cell.length_c   1.000
_cell.angle_alpha   90.00
_cell.angle_beta   90.00
_cell.angle_gamma   90.00
#
_symmetry.space_group_name_H-M   'P 1'
#
loop_
_entity.id
_entity.type
_entity.pdbx_description
1 polymer ?
#
loop_
_entity_poly.entity_id
_entity_poly.type
_entity_poly.pdbx_seq_one_letter_code
_entity_poly.pdbx_strand_id
1 'polypeptide(L)'
;MSVKFRKIVNKLHNALDEEKRSSIHSDEINFENEKSKRRSFLRDVFGDEDSKMWIDLFTNYPSIQNTTGLRIKLDAADDKWMNSFVDFGGLEAVFNMVESMTFIKKERGGNGCQMDAVITLLETIKCIKAIMKNKIGLDLVCGTLYALLLQRLKNLRNMRGSQG
;
A
#
# COMPACT_ATOMS: atom_id res chain seq x y z
N MET A 1 -23.24 4.87 2.06
CA MET A 1 -22.01 4.44 2.78
C MET A 1 -22.38 3.40 3.85
N SER A 2 -21.87 2.17 3.74
CA SER A 2 -22.21 1.03 4.64
C SER A 2 -21.80 1.29 6.09
N VAL A 3 -22.54 0.72 7.06
CA VAL A 3 -22.22 0.81 8.51
C VAL A 3 -20.82 0.24 8.79
N LYS A 4 -20.39 -0.80 8.07
CA LYS A 4 -19.05 -1.38 8.20
C LYS A 4 -17.94 -0.38 7.82
N PHE A 5 -18.17 0.38 6.76
CA PHE A 5 -17.23 1.39 6.25
C PHE A 5 -16.96 2.51 7.27
N ARG A 6 -18.02 3.03 7.89
CA ARG A 6 -17.88 4.06 8.94
C ARG A 6 -17.09 3.56 10.15
N LYS A 7 -17.23 2.29 10.53
CA LYS A 7 -16.48 1.72 11.66
C LYS A 7 -14.97 1.67 11.37
N ILE A 8 -14.56 1.28 10.16
CA ILE A 8 -13.15 1.23 9.78
C ILE A 8 -12.53 2.62 9.77
N VAL A 9 -13.20 3.60 9.16
CA VAL A 9 -12.70 4.99 9.12
C VAL A 9 -12.46 5.54 10.52
N ASN A 10 -13.37 5.27 11.47
CA ASN A 10 -13.21 5.72 12.86
C ASN A 10 -12.05 5.01 13.57
N LYS A 11 -11.89 3.69 13.40
CA LYS A 11 -10.76 2.94 13.96
C LYS A 11 -9.43 3.48 13.42
N LEU A 12 -9.38 3.77 12.13
CA LEU A 12 -8.22 4.28 11.43
C LEU A 12 -7.83 5.68 11.90
N HIS A 13 -8.81 6.55 12.17
CA HIS A 13 -8.56 7.86 12.77
C HIS A 13 -7.87 7.74 14.13
N ASN A 14 -8.41 6.87 15.01
CA ASN A 14 -7.84 6.64 16.34
C ASN A 14 -6.43 6.02 16.27
N ALA A 15 -6.21 5.06 15.37
CA ALA A 15 -4.93 4.39 15.21
C ALA A 15 -3.81 5.35 14.78
N LEU A 16 -4.12 6.26 13.86
CA LEU A 16 -3.18 7.25 13.36
C LEU A 16 -2.79 8.27 14.44
N ASP A 17 -3.71 8.61 15.34
CA ASP A 17 -3.44 9.47 16.48
C ASP A 17 -2.50 8.81 17.51
N GLU A 18 -2.59 7.48 17.68
CA GLU A 18 -1.68 6.73 18.52
C GLU A 18 -0.28 6.55 17.90
N GLU A 19 -0.21 6.30 16.58
CA GLU A 19 1.07 6.18 15.86
C GLU A 19 1.90 7.47 15.99
N LYS A 20 1.27 8.64 15.86
CA LYS A 20 1.92 9.95 16.05
C LYS A 20 2.54 10.12 17.44
N ARG A 21 1.88 9.61 18.50
CA ARG A 21 2.41 9.70 19.88
C ARG A 21 3.62 8.80 20.10
N SER A 22 3.67 7.66 19.40
CA SER A 22 4.74 6.66 19.54
C SER A 22 6.05 6.98 18.80
N SER A 23 6.07 7.98 17.91
CA SER A 23 7.26 8.31 17.10
C SER A 23 8.27 9.23 17.80
N ILE A 24 7.98 9.70 19.03
CA ILE A 24 8.75 10.76 19.70
C ILE A 24 9.87 10.20 20.61
N HIS A 25 9.99 8.87 20.79
CA HIS A 25 11.05 8.29 21.61
C HIS A 25 11.45 6.91 21.09
N SER A 26 12.76 6.65 20.93
CA SER A 26 13.46 5.48 21.51
C SER A 26 14.74 5.06 20.74
N ASP A 27 15.74 4.65 21.53
CA ASP A 27 17.01 4.03 21.18
C ASP A 27 16.90 2.61 20.58
N GLU A 28 17.95 2.18 19.86
CA GLU A 28 17.96 1.05 18.91
C GLU A 28 17.60 -0.35 19.47
N ILE A 29 17.82 -0.65 20.75
CA ILE A 29 17.52 -1.97 21.35
C ILE A 29 16.02 -2.14 21.67
N ASN A 30 15.28 -1.04 21.87
CA ASN A 30 13.84 -1.07 22.09
C ASN A 30 13.03 -1.28 20.80
N PHE A 31 13.68 -1.18 19.63
CA PHE A 31 13.01 -1.08 18.34
C PHE A 31 12.33 -2.38 17.88
N GLU A 32 12.97 -3.54 18.07
CA GLU A 32 12.39 -4.85 17.66
C GLU A 32 11.20 -5.24 18.57
N ASN A 33 11.30 -5.00 19.88
CA ASN A 33 10.23 -5.25 20.84
C ASN A 33 9.04 -4.31 20.60
N GLU A 34 9.30 -3.02 20.37
CA GLU A 34 8.26 -2.08 19.95
C GLU A 34 7.62 -2.46 18.63
N LYS A 35 8.38 -2.94 17.65
CA LYS A 35 7.87 -3.36 16.34
C LYS A 35 6.99 -4.60 16.43
N SER A 36 7.29 -5.53 17.33
CA SER A 36 6.43 -6.69 17.61
C SER A 36 5.14 -6.26 18.31
N LYS A 37 5.25 -5.40 19.34
CA LYS A 37 4.10 -4.85 20.08
C LYS A 37 3.20 -3.95 19.22
N ARG A 38 3.80 -3.16 18.31
CA ARG A 38 3.07 -2.41 17.29
C ARG A 38 2.34 -3.36 16.36
N ARG A 39 2.98 -4.40 15.83
CA ARG A 39 2.30 -5.38 14.96
C ARG A 39 1.11 -6.07 15.64
N SER A 40 1.21 -6.42 16.92
CA SER A 40 0.09 -7.00 17.66
C SER A 40 -1.04 -5.97 17.87
N PHE A 41 -0.70 -4.76 18.32
CA PHE A 41 -1.67 -3.68 18.48
C PHE A 41 -2.41 -3.35 17.17
N LEU A 42 -1.67 -3.21 16.08
CA LEU A 42 -2.24 -2.92 14.76
C LEU A 42 -3.17 -4.04 14.28
N ARG A 43 -2.82 -5.30 14.54
CA ARG A 43 -3.70 -6.44 14.24
C ARG A 43 -5.03 -6.35 15.02
N ASP A 44 -4.98 -5.99 16.29
CA ASP A 44 -6.18 -5.86 17.14
C ASP A 44 -7.08 -4.70 16.70
N VAL A 45 -6.48 -3.58 16.28
CA VAL A 45 -7.22 -2.38 15.85
C VAL A 45 -7.98 -2.63 14.54
N PHE A 46 -7.30 -3.20 13.54
CA PHE A 46 -7.88 -3.39 12.20
C PHE A 46 -8.59 -4.74 12.03
N GLY A 47 -8.51 -5.66 13.00
CA GLY A 47 -9.20 -6.96 12.97
C GLY A 47 -9.00 -7.76 11.67
N ASP A 48 -9.87 -8.74 11.41
CA ASP A 48 -9.85 -9.55 10.18
C ASP A 48 -10.77 -8.99 9.09
N GLU A 49 -10.83 -7.67 8.98
CA GLU A 49 -11.65 -7.00 7.98
C GLU A 49 -11.24 -7.44 6.56
N ASP A 50 -12.25 -7.68 5.71
CA ASP A 50 -12.10 -8.26 4.37
C ASP A 50 -11.10 -7.44 3.53
N SER A 51 -10.10 -8.10 2.98
CA SER A 51 -9.05 -7.44 2.18
C SER A 51 -9.63 -6.72 0.96
N LYS A 52 -10.75 -7.20 0.41
CA LYS A 52 -11.47 -6.52 -0.67
C LYS A 52 -11.98 -5.14 -0.25
N MET A 53 -12.50 -5.03 0.98
CA MET A 53 -13.02 -3.77 1.50
C MET A 53 -11.90 -2.74 1.66
N TRP A 54 -10.71 -3.17 2.07
CA TRP A 54 -9.52 -2.32 2.15
C TRP A 54 -9.07 -1.83 0.78
N ILE A 55 -9.11 -2.69 -0.23
CA ILE A 55 -8.85 -2.33 -1.63
C ILE A 55 -9.87 -1.28 -2.10
N ASP A 56 -11.16 -1.52 -1.90
CA ASP A 56 -12.23 -0.60 -2.29
C ASP A 56 -12.11 0.76 -1.60
N LEU A 57 -11.73 0.80 -0.32
CA LEU A 57 -11.50 2.03 0.42
C LEU A 57 -10.32 2.81 -0.15
N PHE A 58 -9.23 2.11 -0.45
CA PHE A 58 -8.00 2.69 -0.97
C PHE A 58 -8.17 3.23 -2.41
N THR A 59 -8.84 2.49 -3.30
CA THR A 59 -8.98 2.87 -4.70
C THR A 59 -10.07 3.92 -4.93
N ASN A 60 -11.22 3.80 -4.26
CA ASN A 60 -12.35 4.71 -4.50
C ASN A 60 -12.26 6.00 -3.70
N TYR A 61 -11.49 6.01 -2.60
CA TYR A 61 -11.35 7.18 -1.73
C TYR A 61 -9.87 7.42 -1.39
N PRO A 62 -9.03 7.74 -2.40
CA PRO A 62 -7.60 7.96 -2.18
C PRO A 62 -7.41 9.18 -1.28
N SER A 63 -6.83 8.95 -0.11
CA SER A 63 -6.45 9.98 0.84
C SER A 63 -5.21 9.51 1.60
N ILE A 64 -4.48 10.45 2.20
CA ILE A 64 -3.34 10.13 3.06
C ILE A 64 -3.78 9.16 4.16
N GLN A 65 -4.91 9.42 4.82
CA GLN A 65 -5.43 8.58 5.90
C GLN A 65 -5.70 7.15 5.44
N ASN A 66 -6.47 6.97 4.36
CA ASN A 66 -6.83 5.63 3.86
C ASN A 66 -5.60 4.86 3.38
N THR A 67 -4.64 5.56 2.76
CA THR A 67 -3.37 4.97 2.30
C THR A 67 -2.50 4.55 3.48
N THR A 68 -2.35 5.41 4.48
CA THR A 68 -1.60 5.08 5.70
C THR A 68 -2.24 3.92 6.44
N GLY A 69 -3.57 3.89 6.54
CA GLY A 69 -4.26 2.76 7.16
C GLY A 69 -4.05 1.44 6.42
N LEU A 70 -4.11 1.46 5.08
CA LEU A 70 -3.78 0.28 4.28
C LEU A 70 -2.33 -0.16 4.51
N ARG A 71 -1.36 0.76 4.49
CA ARG A 71 0.05 0.48 4.82
C ARG A 71 0.17 -0.23 6.16
N ILE A 72 -0.49 0.31 7.18
CA ILE A 72 -0.44 -0.23 8.54
C ILE A 72 -1.06 -1.64 8.59
N LYS A 73 -2.20 -1.85 7.91
CA LYS A 73 -2.83 -3.17 7.81
C LYS A 73 -1.93 -4.18 7.09
N LEU A 74 -1.27 -3.77 6.00
CA LEU A 74 -0.29 -4.58 5.27
C LEU A 74 0.92 -4.95 6.14
N ASP A 75 1.42 -4.02 6.96
CA ASP A 75 2.54 -4.26 7.87
C ASP A 75 2.20 -5.27 8.99
N ALA A 76 0.92 -5.37 9.35
CA ALA A 76 0.42 -6.29 10.37
C ALA A 76 -0.17 -7.60 9.80
N ALA A 77 -0.31 -7.69 8.47
CA ALA A 77 -0.95 -8.81 7.78
C ALA A 77 -0.19 -10.12 8.00
N ASP A 78 -0.92 -11.18 8.28
CA ASP A 78 -0.40 -12.53 8.13
C ASP A 78 -0.55 -13.04 6.69
N ASP A 79 0.00 -14.22 6.45
CA ASP A 79 -0.02 -14.87 5.15
C ASP A 79 -1.44 -15.11 4.63
N LYS A 80 -2.42 -15.41 5.52
CA LYS A 80 -3.80 -15.63 5.12
C LYS A 80 -4.43 -14.34 4.58
N TRP A 81 -4.28 -13.24 5.31
CA TRP A 81 -4.79 -11.95 4.88
C TRP A 81 -4.06 -11.46 3.62
N MET A 82 -2.73 -11.65 3.54
CA MET A 82 -1.94 -11.26 2.37
C MET A 82 -2.36 -12.04 1.11
N ASN A 83 -2.59 -13.35 1.21
CA ASN A 83 -3.13 -14.14 0.11
C ASN A 83 -4.48 -13.60 -0.36
N SER A 84 -5.42 -13.38 0.58
CA SER A 84 -6.72 -12.79 0.26
C SER A 84 -6.59 -11.41 -0.41
N PHE A 85 -5.67 -10.56 0.06
CA PHE A 85 -5.41 -9.25 -0.53
C PHE A 85 -4.93 -9.35 -1.97
N VAL A 86 -4.01 -10.27 -2.24
CA VAL A 86 -3.52 -10.54 -3.60
C VAL A 86 -4.64 -11.11 -4.47
N ASP A 87 -5.40 -12.10 -3.99
CA ASP A 87 -6.46 -12.76 -4.75
C ASP A 87 -7.56 -11.78 -5.20
N PHE A 88 -7.79 -10.72 -4.41
CA PHE A 88 -8.71 -9.63 -4.76
C PHE A 88 -8.08 -8.51 -5.59
N GLY A 89 -6.86 -8.70 -6.12
CA GLY A 89 -6.19 -7.74 -7.00
C GLY A 89 -5.56 -6.55 -6.26
N GLY A 90 -5.23 -6.73 -4.97
CA GLY A 90 -4.70 -5.66 -4.14
C GLY A 90 -3.32 -5.16 -4.59
N LEU A 91 -2.49 -6.05 -5.17
CA LEU A 91 -1.18 -5.68 -5.67
C LEU A 91 -1.29 -4.77 -6.90
N GLU A 92 -2.16 -5.14 -7.83
CA GLU A 92 -2.50 -4.36 -9.02
C GLU A 92 -3.10 -3.01 -8.63
N ALA A 93 -4.00 -2.97 -7.64
CA ALA A 93 -4.57 -1.74 -7.13
C ALA A 93 -3.48 -0.77 -6.63
N VAL A 94 -2.50 -1.26 -5.87
CA VAL A 94 -1.39 -0.44 -5.36
C VAL A 94 -0.49 0.07 -6.50
N PHE A 95 -0.12 -0.79 -7.46
CA PHE A 95 0.68 -0.37 -8.60
C PHE A 95 -0.04 0.63 -9.51
N ASN A 96 -1.32 0.39 -9.83
CA ASN A 96 -2.14 1.30 -10.62
C ASN A 96 -2.28 2.66 -9.93
N MET A 97 -2.37 2.69 -8.59
CA MET A 97 -2.40 3.94 -7.84
C MET A 97 -1.08 4.71 -7.98
N VAL A 98 0.07 4.04 -7.90
CA VAL A 98 1.38 4.67 -8.15
C VAL A 98 1.46 5.22 -9.57
N GLU A 99 1.09 4.42 -10.58
CA GLU A 99 1.07 4.85 -11.97
C GLU A 99 0.20 6.10 -12.15
N SER A 100 -1.06 6.05 -11.69
CA SER A 100 -1.99 7.17 -11.82
C SER A 100 -1.41 8.46 -11.21
N MET A 101 -0.84 8.41 -10.00
CA MET A 101 -0.25 9.59 -9.36
C MET A 101 1.05 10.08 -10.03
N THR A 102 1.85 9.20 -10.62
CA THR A 102 3.07 9.60 -11.32
C THR A 102 2.79 10.24 -12.69
N PHE A 103 1.73 9.82 -13.39
CA PHE A 103 1.33 10.37 -14.68
C PHE A 103 0.48 11.65 -14.59
N ILE A 104 -0.28 11.85 -13.51
CA ILE A 104 -1.13 13.04 -13.30
C ILE A 104 -0.32 14.36 -13.26
N LYS A 105 1.00 14.31 -13.03
CA LYS A 105 1.88 15.50 -13.02
C LYS A 105 1.90 16.30 -14.33
N LYS A 106 1.45 15.74 -15.46
CA LYS A 106 1.58 16.41 -16.77
C LYS A 106 0.38 17.29 -17.18
N GLU A 107 -0.80 17.09 -16.61
CA GLU A 107 -2.03 17.69 -17.18
C GLU A 107 -2.85 18.58 -16.23
N ARG A 108 -2.58 18.59 -14.92
CA ARG A 108 -3.39 19.39 -13.97
C ARG A 108 -2.62 20.60 -13.45
N GLY A 109 -2.75 21.71 -14.17
CA GLY A 109 -2.48 23.07 -13.68
C GLY A 109 -3.52 23.55 -12.65
N GLY A 110 -3.83 22.72 -11.65
CA GLY A 110 -4.87 22.98 -10.65
C GLY A 110 -4.30 23.05 -9.23
N ASN A 111 -4.70 24.08 -8.48
CA ASN A 111 -4.30 24.43 -7.12
C ASN A 111 -4.72 23.42 -6.01
N GLY A 112 -4.78 22.13 -6.29
CA GLY A 112 -4.83 21.11 -5.23
C GLY A 112 -3.43 20.99 -4.61
N CYS A 113 -3.34 21.01 -3.28
CA CYS A 113 -2.07 21.04 -2.55
C CYS A 113 -1.13 19.93 -3.05
N GLN A 114 -0.15 20.29 -3.88
CA GLN A 114 0.77 19.33 -4.51
C GLN A 114 1.47 18.45 -3.46
N MET A 115 1.62 18.95 -2.24
CA MET A 115 2.16 18.19 -1.12
C MET A 115 1.29 17.00 -0.71
N ASP A 116 -0.05 17.12 -0.67
CA ASP A 116 -0.91 16.01 -0.26
C ASP A 116 -0.85 14.85 -1.25
N ALA A 117 -0.76 15.16 -2.55
CA ALA A 117 -0.57 14.17 -3.58
C ALA A 117 0.81 13.49 -3.48
N VAL A 118 1.87 14.26 -3.20
CA VAL A 118 3.21 13.71 -2.97
C VAL A 118 3.26 12.84 -1.72
N ILE A 119 2.63 13.26 -0.63
CA ILE A 119 2.54 12.48 0.62
C ILE A 119 1.76 11.19 0.37
N THR A 120 0.63 11.26 -0.34
CA THR A 120 -0.18 10.08 -0.69
C THR A 120 0.63 9.10 -1.57
N LEU A 121 1.41 9.60 -2.53
CA LEU A 121 2.32 8.78 -3.33
C LEU A 121 3.39 8.10 -2.45
N LEU A 122 4.00 8.83 -1.53
CA LEU A 122 4.99 8.27 -0.60
C LEU A 122 4.38 7.18 0.29
N GLU A 123 3.18 7.41 0.82
CA GLU A 123 2.46 6.38 1.60
C GLU A 123 2.09 5.16 0.75
N THR A 124 1.76 5.36 -0.53
CA THR A 124 1.49 4.26 -1.46
C THR A 124 2.76 3.45 -1.73
N ILE A 125 3.91 4.09 -1.90
CA ILE A 125 5.21 3.41 -2.02
C ILE A 125 5.53 2.64 -0.73
N LYS A 126 5.19 3.19 0.44
CA LYS A 126 5.34 2.48 1.72
C LYS A 126 4.39 1.26 1.82
N CYS A 127 3.22 1.27 1.18
CA CYS A 127 2.38 0.07 1.07
C CYS A 127 3.09 -1.05 0.30
N ILE A 128 3.78 -0.73 -0.81
CA ILE A 128 4.61 -1.70 -1.55
C ILE A 128 5.71 -2.26 -0.64
N LYS A 129 6.40 -1.40 0.10
CA LYS A 129 7.41 -1.82 1.07
C LYS A 129 6.82 -2.77 2.13
N ALA A 130 5.60 -2.50 2.61
CA ALA A 130 4.92 -3.36 3.57
C ALA A 130 4.57 -4.74 2.96
N ILE A 131 4.06 -4.78 1.72
CA ILE A 131 3.79 -6.03 0.99
C ILE A 131 5.06 -6.87 0.88
N MET A 132 6.19 -6.25 0.50
CA MET A 132 7.47 -6.95 0.32
C MET A 132 8.08 -7.52 1.62
N LYS A 133 7.58 -7.13 2.80
CA LYS A 133 8.00 -7.75 4.06
C LYS A 133 7.38 -9.13 4.25
N ASN A 134 6.22 -9.39 3.63
CA ASN A 134 5.62 -10.71 3.60
C ASN A 134 6.24 -11.53 2.46
N LYS A 135 6.57 -12.80 2.72
CA LYS A 135 7.22 -13.66 1.72
C LYS A 135 6.38 -13.82 0.44
N ILE A 136 5.07 -14.05 0.60
CA ILE A 136 4.13 -14.19 -0.53
C ILE A 136 4.08 -12.88 -1.32
N GLY A 137 3.96 -11.76 -0.61
CA GLY A 137 3.96 -10.43 -1.22
C GLY A 137 5.25 -10.13 -2.00
N LEU A 138 6.41 -10.49 -1.45
CA LEU A 138 7.70 -10.35 -2.10
C LEU A 138 7.80 -11.19 -3.38
N ASP A 139 7.46 -12.47 -3.30
CA ASP A 139 7.54 -13.40 -4.43
C ASP A 139 6.67 -12.90 -5.60
N LEU A 140 5.49 -12.38 -5.30
CA LEU A 140 4.58 -11.81 -6.30
C LEU A 140 5.09 -10.49 -6.88
N VAL A 141 5.59 -9.56 -6.06
CA VAL A 141 6.20 -8.32 -6.55
C VAL A 141 7.35 -8.64 -7.50
N CYS A 142 8.23 -9.56 -7.12
CA CYS A 142 9.33 -10.01 -7.97
C CYS A 142 8.82 -10.68 -9.26
N GLY A 143 7.81 -11.54 -9.17
CA GLY A 143 7.17 -12.18 -10.32
C GLY A 143 6.59 -11.17 -11.32
N THR A 144 5.84 -10.17 -10.83
CA THR A 144 5.25 -9.11 -11.64
C THR A 144 6.32 -8.26 -12.33
N LEU A 145 7.35 -7.83 -11.59
CA LEU A 145 8.46 -7.07 -12.16
C LEU A 145 9.22 -7.89 -13.21
N TYR A 146 9.44 -9.17 -12.95
CA TYR A 146 10.10 -10.06 -13.89
C TYR A 146 9.26 -10.24 -15.17
N ALA A 147 7.94 -10.41 -15.05
CA ALA A 147 7.04 -10.50 -16.19
C ALA A 147 7.07 -9.22 -17.05
N LEU A 148 7.04 -8.04 -16.42
CA LEU A 148 7.15 -6.76 -17.12
C LEU A 148 8.49 -6.58 -17.83
N LEU A 149 9.60 -6.98 -17.18
CA LEU A 149 10.92 -6.97 -17.79
C LEU A 149 10.97 -7.90 -19.01
N LEU A 150 10.45 -9.12 -18.91
CA LEU A 150 10.39 -10.05 -20.03
C LEU A 150 9.54 -9.52 -21.19
N GLN A 151 8.37 -8.92 -20.90
CA GLN A 151 7.55 -8.28 -21.92
C GLN A 151 8.32 -7.15 -22.62
N ARG A 152 9.00 -6.29 -21.86
CA ARG A 152 9.79 -5.19 -22.43
C ARG A 152 10.96 -5.68 -23.27
N LEU A 153 11.65 -6.73 -22.85
CA LEU A 153 12.73 -7.35 -23.63
C LEU A 153 12.20 -7.99 -24.93
N LYS A 154 11.04 -8.65 -24.90
CA LYS A 154 10.37 -9.17 -26.10
C LYS A 154 10.01 -8.03 -27.07
N ASN A 155 9.44 -6.94 -26.57
CA ASN A 155 9.08 -5.77 -27.39
C ASN A 155 10.32 -5.15 -28.05
N LEU A 156 11.42 -5.01 -27.30
CA LEU A 156 12.70 -4.51 -27.85
C LEU A 156 13.31 -5.43 -28.90
N ARG A 157 13.15 -6.76 -28.77
CA ARG A 157 13.60 -7.72 -29.77
C ARG A 157 12.79 -7.61 -31.07
N ASN A 158 11.47 -7.51 -30.96
CA ASN A 158 10.57 -7.38 -32.12
C ASN A 158 10.85 -6.08 -32.90
N MET A 159 11.16 -4.99 -32.19
CA MET A 159 11.55 -3.71 -32.82
C MET A 159 12.87 -3.80 -33.61
N ARG A 160 13.80 -4.68 -33.23
CA ARG A 160 15.06 -4.90 -33.98
C ARG A 160 14.88 -5.82 -35.19
N GLY A 161 13.91 -6.72 -35.16
CA GLY A 161 13.61 -7.63 -36.28
C GLY A 161 12.82 -6.99 -37.42
N SER A 162 12.23 -5.80 -37.21
CA SER A 162 11.42 -5.10 -38.21
C SER A 162 12.20 -4.07 -39.05
N GLN A 163 13.53 -3.95 -38.85
CA GLN A 163 14.43 -3.09 -39.63
C GLN A 163 15.36 -3.87 -40.58
N GLY A 164 15.08 -5.16 -40.82
CA GLY A 164 15.83 -6.03 -41.73
C GLY A 164 15.07 -6.35 -43.00
#